data_AF-A0A956AEJ2-F1
#
_entry.id   AF-A0A956AEJ2-F1
#
_cell.length_a   1.000
_cell.length_b   1.000
_cell.length_c   1.000
_cell.angle_alpha   90.00
_cell.angle_beta   90.00
_cell.angle_gamma   90.00
#
_symmetry.space_group_name_H-M   'P 1'
#
loop_
_entity.id
_entity.type
_entity.pdbx_description
1 polymer ?
#
loop_
_entity_poly.entity_id
_entity_poly.type
_entity_poly.pdbx_seq_one_letter_code
_entity_poly.pdbx_strand_id
1 'polypeptide(L)'
;MRSPATTRMRLGAVLFAFLVLSVAALPALGHSDKQTCRAGNCRQLCTPVSPKCKAGCRGGNCVQTCRSPSCKFKCRGGNCTQICHSGSRCKFGCRGGNCAQVCHSGSECKLKCRGGLCRPDCKPGSRCTIKGR
;
A
#
# COMPACT_ATOMS: atom_id res chain seq x y z
N MET A 1 -69.36 17.62 11.64
CA MET A 1 -68.10 17.34 12.36
C MET A 1 -66.94 17.45 11.37
N ARG A 2 -65.91 18.25 11.72
CA ARG A 2 -64.63 18.54 11.03
C ARG A 2 -64.64 19.27 9.67
N SER A 3 -64.27 20.55 9.72
CA SER A 3 -63.56 21.33 8.69
C SER A 3 -62.03 21.00 8.72
N PRO A 4 -61.15 21.71 7.97
CA PRO A 4 -60.98 21.82 6.51
C PRO A 4 -59.49 21.58 6.07
N ALA A 5 -59.18 21.56 4.76
CA ALA A 5 -57.93 22.08 4.14
C ALA A 5 -57.78 21.51 2.70
N THR A 6 -58.07 22.27 1.65
CA THR A 6 -57.06 22.95 0.78
C THR A 6 -55.70 22.24 0.69
N THR A 7 -55.34 21.77 -0.51
CA THR A 7 -54.18 22.28 -1.28
C THR A 7 -54.01 21.51 -2.59
N ARG A 8 -54.21 22.23 -3.70
CA ARG A 8 -53.70 21.89 -5.03
C ARG A 8 -52.17 21.99 -4.98
N MET A 9 -51.43 20.91 -5.26
CA MET A 9 -49.99 21.01 -5.52
C MET A 9 -49.59 20.25 -6.79
N ARG A 10 -49.68 21.02 -7.87
CA ARG A 10 -48.76 21.13 -9.01
C ARG A 10 -47.76 19.98 -9.24
N LEU A 11 -48.12 19.20 -10.26
CA LEU A 11 -47.33 18.35 -11.14
C LEU A 11 -46.13 19.10 -11.79
N GLY A 12 -45.15 19.58 -11.00
CA GLY A 12 -44.08 20.45 -11.53
C GLY A 12 -42.75 20.50 -10.75
N ALA A 13 -42.64 19.87 -9.58
CA ALA A 13 -41.42 19.94 -8.75
C ALA A 13 -40.70 18.58 -8.59
N VAL A 14 -41.11 17.55 -9.33
CA VAL A 14 -40.46 16.22 -9.30
C VAL A 14 -39.18 16.18 -10.16
N LEU A 15 -38.97 17.19 -11.00
CA LEU A 15 -37.83 17.30 -11.94
C LEU A 15 -36.69 18.22 -11.48
N PHE A 16 -36.87 18.98 -10.39
CA PHE A 16 -35.78 19.80 -9.84
C PHE A 16 -34.99 19.00 -8.81
N ALA A 17 -33.89 18.45 -9.30
CA ALA A 17 -32.70 18.26 -8.52
C ALA A 17 -32.77 17.22 -7.38
N PHE A 18 -33.06 15.98 -7.77
CA PHE A 18 -32.31 14.79 -7.30
C PHE A 18 -30.78 14.86 -7.58
N LEU A 19 -30.28 16.04 -7.91
CA LEU A 19 -28.91 16.46 -8.15
C LEU A 19 -28.24 16.95 -6.86
N VAL A 20 -28.81 16.65 -5.69
CA VAL A 20 -28.10 16.81 -4.42
C VAL A 20 -27.30 15.55 -4.17
N LEU A 21 -26.14 15.53 -4.83
CA LEU A 21 -24.91 15.00 -4.26
C LEU A 21 -25.02 13.57 -3.72
N SER A 22 -25.09 12.63 -4.66
CA SER A 22 -24.43 11.34 -4.51
C SER A 22 -22.93 11.60 -4.37
N VAL A 23 -22.50 12.09 -3.19
CA VAL A 23 -21.09 12.22 -2.86
C VAL A 23 -20.58 10.79 -2.89
N ALA A 24 -19.90 10.45 -3.99
CA ALA A 24 -19.28 9.17 -4.19
C ALA A 24 -18.43 8.89 -2.96
N ALA A 25 -18.90 7.97 -2.10
CA ALA A 25 -18.07 7.28 -1.15
C ALA A 25 -17.11 6.41 -1.97
N LEU A 26 -16.13 7.07 -2.59
CA LEU A 26 -14.93 6.44 -3.09
C LEU A 26 -14.40 5.63 -1.90
N PRO A 27 -14.29 4.29 -2.01
CA PRO A 27 -13.61 3.54 -0.98
C PRO A 27 -12.22 4.15 -0.92
N ALA A 28 -11.93 4.84 0.17
CA ALA A 28 -10.59 5.31 0.47
C ALA A 28 -9.70 4.07 0.34
N LEU A 29 -8.96 3.98 -0.77
CA LEU A 29 -7.90 3.00 -0.96
C LEU A 29 -7.04 3.15 0.28
N GLY A 30 -7.18 2.18 1.20
CA GLY A 30 -6.78 2.33 2.58
C GLY A 30 -5.31 2.65 2.67
N HIS A 31 -4.99 3.92 2.80
CA HIS A 31 -3.66 4.45 3.07
C HIS A 31 -3.33 4.17 4.53
N SER A 32 -3.13 2.89 4.82
CA SER A 32 -2.77 2.46 6.16
C SER A 32 -1.24 2.41 6.27
N ASP A 33 -0.69 3.18 7.20
CA ASP A 33 0.75 3.20 7.55
C ASP A 33 1.28 1.84 8.03
N LYS A 34 0.35 0.92 8.31
CA LYS A 34 0.60 -0.44 8.77
C LYS A 34 -0.25 -1.45 8.01
N GLN A 35 0.26 -2.00 6.92
CA GLN A 35 -0.42 -3.05 6.16
C GLN A 35 0.02 -4.44 6.64
N THR A 36 -0.93 -5.32 6.98
CA THR A 36 -0.63 -6.71 7.36
C THR A 36 -1.34 -7.69 6.45
N CYS A 37 -0.56 -8.49 5.73
CA CYS A 37 -1.03 -9.60 4.91
C CYS A 37 -0.72 -10.91 5.61
N ARG A 38 -1.74 -11.58 6.17
CA ARG A 38 -1.55 -12.83 6.90
C ARG A 38 -1.44 -14.03 5.97
N ALA A 39 -2.35 -14.16 5.02
CA ALA A 39 -2.43 -15.30 4.09
C ALA A 39 -1.32 -15.35 3.03
N GLY A 40 -0.64 -14.22 2.78
CA GLY A 40 0.30 -14.11 1.66
C GLY A 40 -0.41 -13.63 0.38
N ASN A 41 0.32 -13.62 -0.73
CA ASN A 41 -0.21 -13.24 -2.06
C ASN A 41 -0.82 -11.83 -2.13
N CYS A 42 -0.41 -10.92 -1.25
CA CYS A 42 -0.92 -9.55 -1.24
C CYS A 42 0.01 -8.59 -1.98
N ARG A 43 -0.59 -7.51 -2.49
CA ARG A 43 0.13 -6.32 -2.93
C ARG A 43 0.04 -5.26 -1.83
N GLN A 44 1.18 -4.77 -1.38
CA GLN A 44 1.29 -3.77 -0.33
C GLN A 44 1.96 -2.53 -0.93
N LEU A 45 1.28 -1.39 -0.89
CA LEU A 45 1.75 -0.14 -1.47
C LEU A 45 1.84 0.92 -0.38
N CYS A 46 3.04 1.44 -0.19
CA CYS A 46 3.31 2.61 0.64
C CYS A 46 3.39 3.84 -0.27
N THR A 47 2.50 4.83 -0.09
CA THR A 47 2.48 6.07 -0.88
C THR A 47 3.07 7.24 -0.10
N PRO A 48 3.43 8.36 -0.76
CA PRO A 48 4.04 9.52 -0.11
C PRO A 48 3.15 10.23 0.92
N VAL A 49 1.86 9.88 1.00
CA VAL A 49 0.90 10.47 1.96
C VAL A 49 1.39 10.31 3.40
N SER A 50 2.12 9.22 3.69
CA SER A 50 2.83 9.07 4.95
C SER A 50 4.34 8.97 4.74
N PRO A 51 5.15 9.77 5.48
CA PRO A 51 6.60 9.77 5.32
C PRO A 51 7.26 8.45 5.77
N LYS A 52 6.55 7.70 6.64
CA LYS A 52 6.98 6.44 7.21
C LYS A 52 5.90 5.39 7.00
N CYS A 53 6.22 4.34 6.27
CA CYS A 53 5.33 3.20 6.07
C CYS A 53 5.94 1.92 6.63
N LYS A 54 5.08 1.05 7.18
CA LYS A 54 5.46 -0.29 7.63
C LYS A 54 4.49 -1.30 7.04
N ALA A 55 4.98 -2.42 6.52
CA ALA A 55 4.09 -3.52 6.17
C ALA A 55 4.70 -4.89 6.46
N GLY A 56 3.82 -5.85 6.70
CA GLY A 56 4.17 -7.23 7.02
C GLY A 56 3.43 -8.22 6.13
N CYS A 57 4.16 -9.21 5.64
CA CYS A 57 3.65 -10.36 4.90
C CYS A 57 4.03 -11.63 5.65
N ARG A 58 3.05 -12.31 6.25
CA ARG A 58 3.29 -13.56 6.99
C ARG A 58 3.27 -14.78 6.07
N GLY A 59 2.28 -14.90 5.19
CA GLY A 59 2.11 -16.05 4.31
C GLY A 59 3.06 -16.12 3.10
N GLY A 60 3.90 -15.10 2.87
CA GLY A 60 4.83 -15.07 1.75
C GLY A 60 4.18 -14.63 0.43
N ASN A 61 4.94 -14.69 -0.66
CA ASN A 61 4.47 -14.34 -2.02
C ASN A 61 3.88 -12.92 -2.16
N CYS A 62 4.33 -11.97 -1.32
CA CYS A 62 3.83 -10.61 -1.38
C CYS A 62 4.68 -9.72 -2.28
N VAL A 63 4.02 -8.77 -2.94
CA VAL A 63 4.67 -7.65 -3.62
C VAL A 63 4.58 -6.41 -2.75
N GLN A 64 5.71 -5.79 -2.44
CA GLN A 64 5.84 -4.71 -1.46
C GLN A 64 6.50 -3.49 -2.09
N THR A 65 5.72 -2.49 -2.44
CA THR A 65 6.20 -1.29 -3.15
C THR A 65 6.33 -0.10 -2.21
N CYS A 66 7.53 0.50 -2.18
CA CYS A 66 7.83 1.71 -1.43
C CYS A 66 7.87 2.93 -2.35
N ARG A 67 6.90 3.85 -2.20
CA ARG A 67 6.96 5.21 -2.74
C ARG A 67 7.07 6.28 -1.65
N SER A 68 7.01 5.89 -0.38
CA SER A 68 7.21 6.78 0.76
C SER A 68 8.71 7.04 1.01
N PRO A 69 9.10 8.19 1.58
CA PRO A 69 10.48 8.49 1.97
C PRO A 69 11.18 7.41 2.81
N SER A 70 10.44 6.69 3.67
CA SER A 70 10.98 5.60 4.48
C SER A 70 10.01 4.44 4.62
N CYS A 71 10.39 3.25 4.13
CA CYS A 71 9.59 2.03 4.27
C CYS A 71 10.30 0.95 5.09
N LYS A 72 9.52 0.22 5.91
CA LYS A 72 9.98 -0.97 6.62
C LYS A 72 9.06 -2.14 6.31
N PHE A 73 9.53 -3.07 5.48
CA PHE A 73 8.80 -4.26 5.12
C PHE A 73 9.37 -5.52 5.79
N LYS A 74 8.48 -6.44 6.17
CA LYS A 74 8.84 -7.76 6.68
C LYS A 74 8.13 -8.84 5.85
N CYS A 75 8.88 -9.80 5.34
CA CYS A 75 8.37 -11.01 4.72
C CYS A 75 8.81 -12.21 5.55
N ARG A 76 7.86 -12.85 6.25
CA ARG A 76 8.14 -14.04 7.06
C ARG A 76 8.02 -15.33 6.26
N GLY A 77 7.04 -15.43 5.36
CA GLY A 77 6.79 -16.65 4.57
C GLY A 77 7.70 -16.85 3.36
N GLY A 78 8.58 -15.91 3.05
CA GLY A 78 9.49 -16.00 1.89
C GLY A 78 8.81 -15.63 0.56
N ASN A 79 9.57 -15.75 -0.53
CA ASN A 79 9.10 -15.48 -1.90
C ASN A 79 8.50 -14.08 -2.11
N CYS A 80 8.89 -13.10 -1.30
CA CYS A 80 8.39 -11.74 -1.44
C CYS A 80 9.31 -10.89 -2.31
N THR A 81 8.71 -9.98 -3.07
CA THR A 81 9.43 -8.96 -3.82
C THR A 81 9.21 -7.60 -3.19
N GLN A 82 10.29 -6.90 -2.86
CA GLN A 82 10.26 -5.49 -2.49
C GLN A 82 10.75 -4.62 -3.66
N ILE A 83 10.01 -3.56 -3.96
CA ILE A 83 10.41 -2.51 -4.92
C ILE A 83 10.63 -1.21 -4.14
N CYS A 84 11.86 -0.69 -4.19
CA CYS A 84 12.24 0.58 -3.56
C CYS A 84 12.44 1.65 -4.63
N HIS A 85 11.53 2.62 -4.69
CA HIS A 85 11.64 3.73 -5.65
C HIS A 85 12.76 4.71 -5.31
N SER A 86 13.17 5.49 -6.29
CA SER A 86 14.22 6.51 -6.19
C SER A 86 13.99 7.45 -5.01
N GLY A 87 15.07 7.86 -4.34
CA GLY A 87 15.03 8.74 -3.17
C GLY A 87 14.43 8.11 -1.90
N SER A 88 13.94 6.88 -1.95
CA SER A 88 13.34 6.20 -0.80
C SER A 88 14.37 5.43 0.02
N ARG A 89 14.12 5.34 1.33
CA ARG A 89 14.92 4.50 2.25
C ARG A 89 14.14 3.25 2.62
N CYS A 90 14.55 2.10 2.10
CA CYS A 90 13.85 0.84 2.27
C CYS A 90 14.61 -0.11 3.18
N LYS A 91 13.92 -0.63 4.21
CA LYS A 91 14.38 -1.75 5.03
C LYS A 91 13.53 -2.97 4.73
N PHE A 92 14.16 -4.06 4.30
CA PHE A 92 13.49 -5.32 4.00
C PHE A 92 14.04 -6.44 4.89
N GLY A 93 13.16 -7.06 5.68
CA GLY A 93 13.48 -8.27 6.40
C GLY A 93 12.84 -9.48 5.74
N CYS A 94 13.64 -10.38 5.18
CA CYS A 94 13.20 -11.64 4.60
C CYS A 94 13.64 -12.80 5.50
N ARG A 95 12.68 -13.41 6.21
CA ARG A 95 12.96 -14.58 7.07
C ARG A 95 12.74 -15.90 6.36
N GLY A 96 11.75 -16.00 5.48
CA GLY A 96 11.39 -17.27 4.81
C GLY A 96 12.24 -17.59 3.56
N GLY A 97 13.18 -16.73 3.20
CA GLY A 97 14.06 -16.94 2.04
C GLY A 97 13.41 -16.59 0.70
N ASN A 98 14.17 -16.78 -0.39
CA ASN A 98 13.71 -16.55 -1.77
C ASN A 98 13.14 -15.15 -2.03
N CYS A 99 13.61 -14.12 -1.33
CA CYS A 99 13.08 -12.77 -1.52
C CYS A 99 13.90 -11.97 -2.53
N ALA A 100 13.23 -11.15 -3.33
CA ALA A 100 13.87 -10.18 -4.22
C ALA A 100 13.76 -8.76 -3.64
N GLN A 101 14.84 -7.97 -3.73
CA GLN A 101 14.81 -6.55 -3.40
C GLN A 101 15.31 -5.74 -4.59
N VAL A 102 14.42 -4.99 -5.24
CA VAL A 102 14.77 -4.10 -6.35
C VAL A 102 14.95 -2.68 -5.83
N CYS A 103 16.09 -2.08 -6.13
CA CYS A 103 16.51 -0.77 -5.63
C CYS A 103 16.80 0.16 -6.81
N HIS A 104 15.91 1.12 -7.04
CA HIS A 104 16.08 2.13 -8.09
C HIS A 104 17.20 3.13 -7.75
N SER A 105 17.69 3.86 -8.75
CA SER A 105 18.74 4.87 -8.59
C SER A 105 18.38 5.89 -7.50
N GLY A 106 19.36 6.29 -6.69
CA GLY A 106 19.17 7.23 -5.58
C GLY A 106 18.42 6.67 -4.38
N SER A 107 18.05 5.38 -4.36
CA SER A 107 17.43 4.75 -3.19
C SER A 107 18.47 4.23 -2.19
N GLU A 108 18.10 4.16 -0.91
CA GLU A 108 18.88 3.45 0.12
C GLU A 108 18.18 2.15 0.51
N CYS A 109 18.81 1.03 0.19
CA CYS A 109 18.25 -0.29 0.43
C CYS A 109 19.01 -1.06 1.50
N LYS A 110 18.28 -1.60 2.47
CA LYS A 110 18.82 -2.50 3.50
C LYS A 110 18.07 -3.82 3.50
N LEU A 111 18.72 -4.89 3.06
CA LEU A 111 18.18 -6.26 3.09
C LEU A 111 18.77 -7.04 4.26
N LYS A 112 17.89 -7.61 5.07
CA LYS A 112 18.23 -8.67 6.03
C LYS A 112 17.60 -9.96 5.55
N CYS A 113 18.40 -10.79 4.91
CA CYS A 113 18.04 -12.15 4.53
C CYS A 113 18.44 -13.11 5.64
N ARG A 114 17.54 -14.01 6.04
CA ARG A 114 17.82 -15.05 7.04
C ARG A 114 17.44 -16.44 6.55
N GLY A 115 16.50 -16.55 5.61
CA GLY A 115 16.08 -17.83 5.04
C GLY A 115 16.84 -18.24 3.78
N GLY A 116 17.93 -17.54 3.43
CA GLY A 116 18.72 -17.79 2.23
C GLY A 116 18.05 -17.37 0.91
N LEU A 117 18.79 -17.52 -0.19
CA LEU A 117 18.33 -17.33 -1.57
C LEU A 117 17.73 -15.93 -1.86
N CYS A 118 18.22 -14.90 -1.17
CA CYS A 118 17.75 -13.55 -1.44
C CYS A 118 18.53 -12.88 -2.58
N ARG A 119 17.78 -12.22 -3.48
CA ARG A 119 18.29 -11.57 -4.70
C ARG A 119 18.10 -10.06 -4.61
N PRO A 120 19.09 -9.31 -4.11
CA PRO A 120 19.10 -7.87 -4.27
C PRO A 120 19.50 -7.50 -5.71
N ASP A 121 18.71 -6.60 -6.32
CA ASP A 121 18.95 -5.97 -7.61
C ASP A 121 19.14 -4.46 -7.39
N CYS A 122 20.40 -4.04 -7.41
CA CYS A 122 20.82 -2.68 -7.09
C CYS A 122 21.17 -1.93 -8.37
N LYS A 123 20.32 -0.99 -8.77
CA LYS A 123 20.57 -0.16 -9.94
C LYS A 123 21.72 0.84 -9.67
N PRO A 124 22.43 1.30 -10.71
CA PRO A 124 23.45 2.35 -10.56
C PRO A 124 22.91 3.55 -9.78
N GLY A 125 23.73 4.10 -8.88
CA GLY A 125 23.35 5.21 -8.00
C GLY A 125 22.50 4.82 -6.78
N SER A 126 22.15 3.55 -6.58
CA SER A 126 21.52 3.08 -5.34
C SER A 126 22.56 2.69 -4.28
N ARG A 127 22.21 2.86 -3.00
CA ARG A 127 23.04 2.45 -1.85
C ARG A 127 22.47 1.17 -1.24
N CYS A 128 23.09 0.04 -1.51
CA CYS A 128 22.64 -1.26 -1.02
C CYS A 128 23.47 -1.79 0.16
N THR A 129 22.81 -2.28 1.20
CA THR A 129 23.43 -3.00 2.32
C THR A 129 22.71 -4.32 2.57
N ILE A 130 23.41 -5.44 2.38
CA ILE A 130 22.83 -6.79 2.43
C ILE A 130 23.44 -7.57 3.58
N LYS A 131 22.62 -8.30 4.36
CA LYS A 131 23.07 -9.19 5.44
C LYS A 131 22.42 -10.56 5.30
N GLY A 132 23.22 -11.63 5.47
CA GLY A 132 22.76 -13.03 5.56
C GLY A 132 22.29 -13.62 4.23
N ARG A 133 23.12 -13.49 3.19
CA ARG A 133 22.79 -13.86 1.81
C ARG A 133 22.76 -15.37 1.63
#